data_AF-A0A918CGX1-F1
#
_entry.id   AF-A0A918CGX1-F1
#
_cell.length_a   1.000
_cell.length_b   1.000
_cell.length_c   1.000
_cell.angle_alpha   90.00
_cell.angle_beta   90.00
_cell.angle_gamma   90.00
#
_symmetry.space_group_name_H-M   'P 1'
#
loop_
_entity.id
_entity.type
_entity.pdbx_description
1 polymer ?
#
loop_
_entity_poly.entity_id
_entity_poly.type
_entity_poly.pdbx_seq_one_letter_code
_entity_poly.pdbx_strand_id
1 'polypeptide(L)'
;MIQIPLALDHHGELASALTALKHVSYTCLECGGSLHVRRGETNIAHFAHTAHDTQGCSGESVIHRAAKRVLRQQLEAELAQDGHVQWVRHCPGVQTPCRMQAVLPERYNVGPGATVLEEVTYGRYRFDVAVLIGPRVVFGFEVYHRHAVPREKAEGLNVPWLELVAEEILEFKPRVPWRDSVGVQHCQDCMALQRALVARLARDAQRGKQTERYVAEVLQVKHTWEAILLTAGWKRKL
;
A
#
# COMPACT_ATOMS: atom_id res chain seq x y z
N MET A 1 20.01 26.95 3.91
CA MET A 1 18.79 27.60 3.35
C MET A 1 17.83 26.48 2.98
N ILE A 2 16.59 26.51 3.46
CA ILE A 2 15.63 25.42 3.25
C ILE A 2 15.19 25.43 1.79
N GLN A 3 15.30 24.28 1.12
CA GLN A 3 14.84 24.09 -0.25
C GLN A 3 13.41 23.55 -0.21
N ILE A 4 12.47 24.33 -0.72
CA ILE A 4 11.05 24.00 -0.67
C ILE A 4 10.58 23.62 -2.07
N PRO A 5 10.09 22.40 -2.32
CA PRO A 5 9.71 21.98 -3.67
C PRO A 5 8.36 22.56 -4.12
N LEU A 6 7.48 22.93 -3.17
CA LEU A 6 6.09 23.31 -3.41
C LEU A 6 5.70 24.55 -2.60
N ALA A 7 4.94 25.44 -3.22
CA ALA A 7 4.42 26.66 -2.60
C ALA A 7 2.96 26.90 -3.03
N LEU A 8 2.28 27.87 -2.43
CA LEU A 8 1.00 28.35 -2.94
C LEU A 8 1.22 29.54 -3.88
N ASP A 9 0.51 29.57 -5.00
CA ASP A 9 0.46 30.75 -5.86
C ASP A 9 -0.50 31.82 -5.30
N HIS A 10 -0.69 32.88 -6.07
CA HIS A 10 -1.59 33.99 -5.72
C HIS A 10 -3.09 33.63 -5.69
N HIS A 11 -3.48 32.48 -6.25
CA HIS A 11 -4.83 31.93 -6.15
C HIS A 11 -4.98 30.98 -4.95
N GLY A 12 -3.90 30.68 -4.24
CA GLY A 12 -3.90 29.70 -3.16
C GLY A 12 -3.78 28.25 -3.66
N GLU A 13 -3.39 28.05 -4.92
CA GLU A 13 -3.19 26.75 -5.53
C GLU A 13 -1.74 26.28 -5.42
N LEU A 14 -1.53 24.97 -5.40
CA LEU A 14 -0.20 24.38 -5.30
C LEU A 14 0.62 24.61 -6.57
N ALA A 15 1.79 25.22 -6.43
CA ALA A 15 2.77 25.45 -7.48
C ALA A 15 4.05 24.67 -7.22
N SER A 16 4.56 23.98 -8.25
CA SER A 16 5.86 23.30 -8.24
C SER A 16 6.99 24.25 -8.61
N ALA A 17 8.11 24.18 -7.88
CA ALA A 17 9.29 24.98 -8.19
C ALA A 17 9.84 24.72 -9.60
N LEU A 18 9.58 23.52 -10.17
CA LEU A 18 10.00 23.15 -11.52
C LEU A 18 9.28 23.97 -12.59
N THR A 19 7.98 24.25 -12.38
CA THR A 19 7.11 24.94 -13.35
C THR A 19 6.84 26.39 -12.99
N ALA A 20 7.13 26.80 -11.75
CA ALA A 20 6.92 28.15 -11.25
C ALA A 20 7.61 29.23 -12.10
N LEU A 21 6.87 30.31 -12.34
CA LEU A 21 7.37 31.49 -13.04
C LEU A 21 8.38 32.25 -12.16
N LYS A 22 9.50 32.66 -12.77
CA LYS A 22 10.48 33.55 -12.13
C LYS A 22 9.85 34.93 -11.90
N HIS A 23 10.32 35.62 -10.86
CA HIS A 23 9.87 36.98 -10.48
C HIS A 23 8.42 37.08 -10.01
N VAL A 24 7.75 35.94 -9.78
CA VAL A 24 6.45 35.86 -9.10
C VAL A 24 6.68 35.50 -7.63
N SER A 25 5.89 36.09 -6.73
CA SER A 25 5.87 35.75 -5.31
C SER A 25 4.93 34.57 -5.06
N TYR A 26 5.35 33.66 -4.19
CA TYR A 26 4.58 32.51 -3.74
C TYR A 26 4.48 32.55 -2.23
N THR A 27 3.58 31.73 -1.67
CA THR A 27 3.33 31.68 -0.23
C THR A 27 3.77 30.32 0.33
N CYS A 28 4.53 30.33 1.42
CA CYS A 28 4.95 29.11 2.10
C CYS A 28 3.76 28.41 2.77
N LEU A 29 3.61 27.10 2.56
CA LEU A 29 2.54 26.31 3.18
C LEU A 29 2.67 26.17 4.71
N GLU A 30 3.88 26.34 5.24
CA GLU A 30 4.17 26.16 6.67
C GLU A 30 4.00 27.48 7.44
N CYS A 31 4.74 28.54 7.06
CA CYS A 31 4.75 29.80 7.80
C CYS A 31 3.90 30.91 7.17
N GLY A 32 3.37 30.72 5.95
CA GLY A 32 2.67 31.78 5.22
C GLY A 32 3.58 32.90 4.68
N GLY A 33 4.89 32.80 4.88
CA GLY A 33 5.88 33.79 4.41
C GLY A 33 6.04 33.81 2.89
N SER A 34 6.61 34.90 2.38
CA SER A 34 6.86 35.07 0.94
C SER A 34 8.03 34.20 0.46
N LEU A 35 7.79 33.50 -0.63
CA LEU A 35 8.72 32.62 -1.32
C LEU A 35 8.99 33.13 -2.73
N HIS A 36 10.22 32.95 -3.20
CA HIS A 36 10.59 33.13 -4.61
C HIS A 36 11.22 31.85 -5.16
N VAL A 37 10.96 31.57 -6.44
CA VAL A 37 11.57 30.42 -7.10
C VAL A 37 13.04 30.69 -7.42
N ARG A 38 13.90 29.75 -7.02
CA ARG A 38 15.31 29.67 -7.42
C ARG A 38 15.46 28.51 -8.39
N ARG A 39 15.91 28.83 -9.59
CA ARG A 39 16.14 27.86 -10.67
C ARG A 39 17.34 28.32 -11.50
N GLY A 40 18.41 27.55 -11.46
CA GLY A 40 19.66 27.77 -12.20
C GLY A 40 20.11 26.47 -12.86
N GLU A 41 21.15 26.55 -13.70
CA GLU A 41 21.62 25.42 -14.51
C GLU A 41 22.14 24.24 -13.67
N THR A 42 22.69 24.52 -12.49
CA THR A 42 23.33 23.51 -11.63
C THR A 42 22.46 23.07 -10.45
N ASN A 43 21.47 23.86 -10.06
CA ASN A 43 20.69 23.64 -8.84
C ASN A 43 19.26 23.20 -9.17
N ILE A 44 18.79 22.15 -8.49
CA ILE A 44 17.40 21.71 -8.53
C ILE A 44 16.49 22.90 -8.22
N ALA A 45 15.45 23.09 -9.01
CA ALA A 45 14.52 24.17 -8.81
C ALA A 45 13.83 24.03 -7.45
N HIS A 46 13.87 25.09 -6.64
CA HIS A 46 13.25 25.13 -5.32
C HIS A 46 12.78 26.55 -5.01
N PHE A 47 11.76 26.66 -4.17
CA PHE A 47 11.41 27.90 -3.52
C PHE A 47 12.34 28.17 -2.34
N ALA A 48 12.60 29.46 -2.10
CA ALA A 48 13.34 29.94 -0.96
C ALA A 48 12.61 31.14 -0.35
N HIS A 49 12.69 31.29 0.97
CA HIS A 49 12.19 32.46 1.66
C HIS A 49 12.98 33.71 1.26
N THR A 50 12.30 34.84 1.25
CA THR A 50 12.97 36.14 1.32
C THR A 50 13.63 36.30 2.70
N ALA A 51 14.66 37.14 2.82
CA ALA A 51 15.59 37.15 3.95
C ALA A 51 14.98 37.44 5.34
N HIS A 52 13.69 37.76 5.42
CA HIS A 52 13.00 38.18 6.64
C HIS A 52 11.90 37.22 7.14
N ASP A 53 11.52 36.18 6.37
CA ASP A 53 10.33 35.34 6.63
C ASP A 53 10.66 33.90 7.11
N THR A 54 11.85 33.66 7.67
CA THR A 54 12.31 32.30 8.00
C THR A 54 11.89 31.79 9.39
N GLN A 55 11.21 32.60 10.21
CA GLN A 55 10.91 32.20 11.58
C GLN A 55 9.94 31.01 11.62
N GLY A 56 10.43 29.87 12.11
CA GLY A 56 9.62 28.69 12.40
C GLY A 56 9.37 27.73 11.23
N CYS A 57 9.95 27.96 10.05
CA CYS A 57 9.82 27.02 8.93
C CYS A 57 10.93 25.95 8.98
N SER A 58 10.54 24.67 9.02
CA SER A 58 11.45 23.51 9.03
C SER A 58 11.56 22.84 7.66
N GLY A 59 10.63 23.12 6.74
CA GLY A 59 10.54 22.51 5.41
C GLY A 59 9.93 21.11 5.41
N GLU A 60 10.11 20.34 6.49
CA GLU A 60 9.46 19.04 6.70
C GLU A 60 7.94 19.17 6.74
N SER A 61 7.43 20.24 7.38
CA SER A 61 6.00 20.53 7.39
C SER A 61 5.47 20.89 5.99
N VAL A 62 6.29 21.43 5.10
CA VAL A 62 5.83 21.82 3.75
C VAL A 62 5.49 20.61 2.90
N ILE A 63 6.34 19.58 2.86
CA ILE A 63 6.06 18.34 2.12
C ILE A 63 4.81 17.65 2.67
N HIS A 64 4.72 17.52 4.00
CA HIS A 64 3.57 16.90 4.67
C HIS A 64 2.27 17.65 4.36
N ARG A 65 2.26 18.98 4.49
CA ARG A 65 1.08 19.82 4.20
C ARG A 65 0.71 19.80 2.72
N ALA A 66 1.69 19.86 1.82
CA ALA A 66 1.44 19.78 0.39
C ALA A 66 0.80 18.44 0.02
N ALA A 67 1.33 17.34 0.55
CA ALA A 67 0.78 16.01 0.32
C ALA A 67 -0.67 15.88 0.85
N LYS A 68 -0.99 16.42 2.04
CA LYS A 68 -2.38 16.47 2.54
C LYS A 68 -3.32 17.20 1.58
N ARG A 69 -2.89 18.37 1.10
CA ARG A 69 -3.69 19.19 0.19
C ARG A 69 -3.92 18.48 -1.15
N VAL A 70 -2.87 17.90 -1.74
CA VAL A 70 -2.99 17.12 -2.98
C VAL A 70 -3.89 15.91 -2.76
N LEU A 71 -3.71 15.17 -1.65
CA LEU A 71 -4.54 14.01 -1.34
C LEU A 71 -6.02 14.40 -1.18
N ARG A 72 -6.32 15.50 -0.48
CA ARG A 72 -7.69 16.03 -0.38
C ARG A 72 -8.27 16.29 -1.76
N GLN A 73 -7.56 17.03 -2.62
CA GLN A 73 -8.01 17.35 -3.97
C GLN A 73 -8.24 16.10 -4.83
N GLN A 74 -7.34 15.11 -4.76
CA GLN A 74 -7.49 13.84 -5.47
C GLN A 74 -8.75 13.10 -5.03
N LEU A 75 -8.99 13.00 -3.71
CA LEU A 75 -10.15 12.32 -3.16
C LEU A 75 -11.45 13.06 -3.46
N GLU A 76 -11.46 14.40 -3.44
CA GLU A 76 -12.63 15.19 -3.81
C GLU A 76 -13.04 14.93 -5.28
N ALA A 77 -12.07 14.96 -6.19
CA ALA A 77 -12.30 14.67 -7.61
C ALA A 77 -12.83 13.24 -7.82
N GLU A 78 -12.20 12.27 -7.17
CA GLU A 78 -12.57 10.85 -7.27
C GLU A 78 -13.96 10.55 -6.70
N LEU A 79 -14.29 11.10 -5.53
CA LEU A 79 -15.61 10.93 -4.93
C LEU A 79 -16.70 11.60 -5.76
N ALA A 80 -16.41 12.75 -6.37
CA ALA A 80 -17.34 13.41 -7.28
C ALA A 80 -17.58 12.61 -8.57
N GLN A 81 -16.55 11.93 -9.08
CA GLN A 81 -16.63 11.16 -10.32
C GLN A 81 -17.22 9.76 -10.13
N ASP A 82 -16.67 9.02 -9.15
CA ASP A 82 -16.86 7.57 -9.05
C ASP A 82 -17.53 7.14 -7.72
N GLY A 83 -17.67 8.05 -6.74
CA GLY A 83 -18.35 7.78 -5.47
C GLY A 83 -17.64 6.78 -4.54
N HIS A 84 -16.35 6.53 -4.75
CA HIS A 84 -15.58 5.63 -3.91
C HIS A 84 -14.15 6.13 -3.74
N VAL A 85 -13.46 5.56 -2.75
CA VAL A 85 -12.02 5.73 -2.52
C VAL A 85 -11.29 4.53 -3.10
N GLN A 86 -10.21 4.78 -3.84
CA GLN A 86 -9.39 3.80 -4.54
C GLN A 86 -7.94 3.88 -4.09
N TRP A 87 -7.36 2.69 -3.91
CA TRP A 87 -5.93 2.48 -3.71
C TRP A 87 -5.54 1.16 -4.40
N VAL A 88 -4.25 0.83 -4.36
CA VAL A 88 -3.77 -0.43 -4.90
C VAL A 88 -2.95 -1.19 -3.86
N ARG A 89 -2.94 -2.53 -3.94
CA ARG A 89 -2.05 -3.38 -3.16
C ARG A 89 -1.29 -4.33 -4.07
N HIS A 90 -0.08 -4.69 -3.68
CA HIS A 90 0.71 -5.71 -4.36
C HIS A 90 0.07 -7.10 -4.18
N CYS A 91 0.11 -7.87 -5.26
CA CYS A 91 -0.20 -9.29 -5.23
C CYS A 91 0.77 -10.01 -4.26
N PRO A 92 0.28 -10.87 -3.35
CA PRO A 92 1.12 -11.57 -2.38
C PRO A 92 2.02 -12.63 -3.01
N GLY A 93 1.71 -13.08 -4.23
CA GLY A 93 2.41 -14.19 -4.88
C GLY A 93 1.92 -15.56 -4.42
N VAL A 94 2.62 -16.62 -4.82
CA VAL A 94 2.28 -18.01 -4.44
C VAL A 94 3.54 -18.69 -3.92
N GLN A 95 3.58 -18.98 -2.61
CA GLN A 95 4.73 -19.51 -1.87
C GLN A 95 5.96 -18.58 -1.84
N THR A 96 6.16 -17.77 -2.88
CA THR A 96 7.16 -16.72 -3.00
C THR A 96 6.47 -15.41 -3.42
N PRO A 97 7.12 -14.24 -3.24
CA PRO A 97 6.58 -12.97 -3.69
C PRO A 97 6.19 -12.97 -5.17
N CYS A 98 5.16 -12.19 -5.53
CA CYS A 98 4.66 -12.13 -6.90
C CYS A 98 5.77 -11.72 -7.87
N ARG A 99 6.16 -12.63 -8.77
CA ARG A 99 7.19 -12.37 -9.79
C ARG A 99 6.85 -11.19 -10.71
N MET A 100 5.57 -11.00 -11.01
CA MET A 100 5.09 -9.92 -11.85
C MET A 100 5.03 -8.57 -11.12
N GLN A 101 5.21 -8.57 -9.80
CA GLN A 101 5.04 -7.39 -8.95
C GLN A 101 3.71 -6.67 -9.20
N ALA A 102 2.69 -7.43 -9.58
CA ALA A 102 1.40 -6.89 -9.99
C ALA A 102 0.75 -6.12 -8.83
N VAL A 103 0.17 -4.96 -9.15
CA VAL A 103 -0.69 -4.20 -8.24
C VAL A 103 -2.15 -4.42 -8.62
N LEU A 104 -3.01 -4.54 -7.62
CA LEU A 104 -4.43 -4.82 -7.77
C LEU A 104 -5.23 -3.70 -7.11
N PRO A 105 -6.28 -3.19 -7.77
CA PRO A 105 -7.10 -2.12 -7.23
C PRO A 105 -7.96 -2.61 -6.08
N GLU A 106 -8.03 -1.81 -5.02
CA GLU A 106 -8.99 -1.93 -3.94
C GLU A 106 -9.86 -0.67 -3.91
N ARG A 107 -11.09 -0.84 -3.41
CA ARG A 107 -12.06 0.24 -3.34
C ARG A 107 -12.86 0.20 -2.06
N TYR A 108 -13.20 1.38 -1.57
CA TYR A 108 -14.13 1.58 -0.48
C TYR A 108 -15.26 2.49 -0.96
N ASN A 109 -16.46 1.94 -1.08
CA ASN A 109 -17.63 2.69 -1.52
C ASN A 109 -18.01 3.71 -0.45
N VAL A 110 -18.14 4.96 -0.85
CA VAL A 110 -18.57 6.04 0.04
C VAL A 110 -20.03 6.38 -0.29
N GLY A 111 -20.85 6.56 0.73
CA GLY A 111 -22.23 6.99 0.53
C GLY A 111 -22.32 8.40 -0.08
N PRO A 112 -23.49 8.78 -0.62
CA PRO A 112 -23.69 10.11 -1.18
C PRO A 112 -23.50 11.20 -0.12
N GLY A 113 -23.14 12.42 -0.57
CA GLY A 113 -22.92 13.56 0.31
C GLY A 113 -21.60 13.50 1.08
N ALA A 114 -20.62 12.78 0.54
CA ALA A 114 -19.28 12.71 1.12
C ALA A 114 -18.55 14.05 1.02
N THR A 115 -17.80 14.40 2.06
CA THR A 115 -16.86 15.52 2.05
C THR A 115 -15.48 15.05 2.45
N VAL A 116 -14.44 15.74 1.98
CA VAL A 116 -13.06 15.45 2.32
C VAL A 116 -12.47 16.65 3.04
N LEU A 117 -11.89 16.44 4.21
CA LEU A 117 -11.32 17.51 5.04
C LEU A 117 -9.91 17.15 5.51
N GLU A 118 -9.07 18.16 5.65
CA GLU A 118 -7.72 18.07 6.25
C GLU A 118 -7.81 18.21 7.78
N GLU A 119 -6.87 17.60 8.52
CA GLU A 119 -6.67 17.78 9.97
C GLU A 119 -7.93 17.50 10.82
N VAL A 120 -8.66 16.42 10.51
CA VAL A 120 -9.95 16.09 11.13
C VAL A 120 -9.76 15.39 12.46
N THR A 121 -10.35 15.94 13.52
CA THR A 121 -10.30 15.33 14.86
C THR A 121 -11.18 14.08 14.92
N TYR A 122 -10.63 12.99 15.44
CA TYR A 122 -11.30 11.71 15.64
C TYR A 122 -10.94 11.13 17.01
N GLY A 123 -11.86 11.27 17.97
CA GLY A 123 -11.58 10.93 19.37
C GLY A 123 -10.42 11.77 19.92
N ARG A 124 -9.37 11.09 20.40
CA ARG A 124 -8.12 11.73 20.88
C ARG A 124 -7.07 11.94 19.79
N TYR A 125 -7.35 11.50 18.56
CA TYR A 125 -6.42 11.58 17.44
C TYR A 125 -6.89 12.60 16.41
N ARG A 126 -6.03 12.85 15.43
CA ARG A 126 -6.34 13.69 14.28
C ARG A 126 -5.85 12.99 13.01
N PHE A 127 -6.73 12.86 12.03
CA PHE A 127 -6.38 12.41 10.70
C PHE A 127 -5.74 13.54 9.91
N ASP A 128 -4.75 13.22 9.09
CA ASP A 128 -4.16 14.17 8.16
C ASP A 128 -5.18 14.59 7.09
N VAL A 129 -5.90 13.60 6.54
CA VAL A 129 -7.05 13.79 5.64
C VAL A 129 -8.12 12.76 6.00
N ALA A 130 -9.39 13.14 6.00
CA ALA A 130 -10.48 12.20 6.23
C ALA A 130 -11.65 12.43 5.27
N VAL A 131 -12.34 11.35 4.95
CA VAL A 131 -13.61 11.34 4.23
C VAL A 131 -14.74 11.22 5.26
N LEU A 132 -15.73 12.10 5.14
CA LEU A 132 -16.85 12.20 6.06
C LEU A 132 -18.18 12.04 5.31
N ILE A 133 -19.18 11.51 6.01
CA ILE A 133 -20.59 11.62 5.62
C ILE A 133 -21.30 12.38 6.74
N GLY A 134 -21.69 13.62 6.46
CA GLY A 134 -22.09 14.56 7.52
C GLY A 134 -20.95 14.77 8.53
N PRO A 135 -21.19 14.63 9.84
CA PRO A 135 -20.14 14.80 10.86
C PRO A 135 -19.30 13.53 11.09
N ARG A 136 -19.64 12.40 10.46
CA ARG A 136 -19.01 11.11 10.76
C ARG A 136 -17.85 10.84 9.81
N VAL A 137 -16.67 10.60 10.35
CA VAL A 137 -15.54 10.03 9.61
C VAL A 137 -15.87 8.60 9.19
N VAL A 138 -15.76 8.31 7.89
CA VAL A 138 -16.00 6.98 7.30
C VAL A 138 -14.73 6.35 6.76
N PHE A 139 -13.74 7.15 6.39
CA PHE A 139 -12.43 6.69 5.94
C PHE A 139 -11.36 7.72 6.31
N GLY A 140 -10.20 7.28 6.80
CA GLY A 140 -9.11 8.16 7.21
C GLY A 140 -7.83 7.96 6.41
N PHE A 141 -6.98 8.98 6.40
CA PHE A 141 -5.66 8.93 5.79
C PHE A 141 -4.63 9.62 6.67
N GLU A 142 -3.45 9.04 6.67
CA GLU A 142 -2.24 9.53 7.31
C GLU A 142 -1.15 9.65 6.24
N VAL A 143 -0.36 10.71 6.30
CA VAL A 143 0.71 10.95 5.34
C VAL A 143 2.05 10.66 6.01
N TYR A 144 2.74 9.65 5.49
CA TYR A 144 4.09 9.26 5.89
C TYR A 144 5.13 10.07 5.13
N HIS A 145 6.09 10.65 5.87
CA HIS A 145 7.28 11.30 5.30
C HIS A 145 8.54 10.89 6.09
N ARG A 146 8.57 11.15 7.40
CA ARG A 146 9.67 10.73 8.29
C ARG A 146 9.24 9.93 9.49
N HIS A 147 8.03 10.19 9.95
CA HIS A 147 7.48 9.55 11.13
C HIS A 147 6.25 8.76 10.73
N ALA A 148 6.32 7.47 11.02
CA ALA A 148 5.23 6.57 10.79
C ALA A 148 4.22 6.67 11.94
N VAL A 149 2.94 6.47 11.64
CA VAL A 149 1.85 6.50 12.62
C VAL A 149 2.19 5.56 13.80
N PRO A 150 2.19 6.06 15.05
CA PRO A 150 2.48 5.22 16.20
C PRO A 150 1.44 4.10 16.35
N ARG A 151 1.88 2.94 16.85
CA ARG A 151 1.02 1.76 17.05
C ARG A 151 -0.22 2.07 17.88
N GLU A 152 -0.07 2.87 18.94
CA GLU A 152 -1.19 3.31 19.78
C GLU A 152 -2.25 4.09 18.98
N LYS A 153 -1.83 4.93 18.03
CA LYS A 153 -2.75 5.64 17.14
C LYS A 153 -3.40 4.64 16.19
N ALA A 154 -2.61 3.81 15.51
CA ALA A 154 -3.10 2.81 14.57
C ALA A 154 -4.19 1.89 15.16
N GLU A 155 -3.99 1.38 16.39
CA GLU A 155 -4.94 0.52 17.09
C GLU A 155 -6.18 1.27 17.60
N GLY A 156 -6.07 2.58 17.83
CA GLY A 156 -7.17 3.42 18.33
C GLY A 156 -8.06 4.01 17.22
N LEU A 157 -7.68 3.88 15.95
CA LEU A 157 -8.47 4.33 14.80
C LEU A 157 -9.50 3.26 14.43
N ASN A 158 -10.73 3.39 14.94
CA ASN A 158 -11.83 2.44 14.72
C ASN A 158 -12.62 2.70 13.41
N VAL A 159 -11.94 3.16 12.37
CA VAL A 159 -12.47 3.34 11.02
C VAL A 159 -11.43 2.83 10.02
N PRO A 160 -11.82 2.40 8.81
CA PRO A 160 -10.86 2.10 7.76
C PRO A 160 -9.94 3.30 7.50
N TRP A 161 -8.64 3.07 7.44
CA TRP A 161 -7.68 4.13 7.17
C TRP A 161 -6.43 3.60 6.46
N LEU A 162 -5.72 4.49 5.77
CA LEU A 162 -4.46 4.18 5.09
C LEU A 162 -3.36 5.16 5.52
N GLU A 163 -2.13 4.66 5.65
CA GLU A 163 -0.93 5.49 5.70
C GLU A 163 -0.32 5.53 4.29
N LEU A 164 -0.07 6.71 3.73
CA LEU A 164 0.40 6.89 2.35
C LEU A 164 1.69 7.71 2.32
N VAL A 165 2.62 7.39 1.41
CA VAL A 165 3.90 8.10 1.27
C VAL A 165 3.70 9.48 0.65
N ALA A 166 4.21 10.53 1.29
CA ALA A 166 4.04 11.92 0.87
C ALA A 166 4.55 12.17 -0.55
N GLU A 167 5.76 11.67 -0.86
CA GLU A 167 6.39 11.82 -2.16
C GLU A 167 5.55 11.17 -3.27
N GLU A 168 4.99 9.99 -3.01
CA GLU A 168 4.16 9.28 -3.99
C GLU A 168 2.85 10.02 -4.28
N ILE A 169 2.23 10.62 -3.25
CA ILE A 169 1.04 11.47 -3.43
C ILE A 169 1.38 12.66 -4.33
N LEU A 170 2.50 13.34 -4.06
CA LEU A 170 2.93 14.53 -4.80
C LEU A 170 3.35 14.22 -6.24
N GLU A 171 3.85 13.02 -6.50
CA GLU A 171 4.20 12.52 -7.83
C GLU A 171 3.00 11.92 -8.59
N PHE A 172 1.79 11.95 -8.01
CA PHE A 172 0.57 11.35 -8.58
C PHE A 172 0.75 9.85 -8.89
N LYS A 173 1.57 9.15 -8.11
CA LYS A 173 1.71 7.70 -8.21
C LYS A 173 0.46 6.99 -7.68
N PRO A 174 0.22 5.73 -8.09
CA PRO A 174 -0.83 4.91 -7.49
C PRO A 174 -0.69 4.89 -5.97
N ARG A 175 -1.80 5.08 -5.24
CA ARG A 175 -1.81 5.05 -3.77
C ARG A 175 -1.56 3.63 -3.29
N VAL A 176 -0.33 3.33 -2.89
CA VAL A 176 0.05 2.10 -2.21
C VAL A 176 0.14 2.39 -0.71
N PRO A 177 -0.59 1.67 0.16
CA PRO A 177 -0.46 1.82 1.60
C PRO A 177 0.99 1.56 2.04
N TRP A 178 1.57 2.48 2.81
CA TRP A 178 2.92 2.34 3.39
C TRP A 178 3.02 1.08 4.25
N ARG A 179 1.98 0.85 5.06
CA ARG A 179 1.77 -0.41 5.79
C ARG A 179 0.72 -1.23 5.10
N ASP A 180 0.90 -2.55 5.14
CA ASP A 180 0.01 -3.50 4.48
C ASP A 180 -0.08 -3.29 2.96
N SER A 181 1.04 -2.92 2.33
CA SER A 181 1.16 -2.75 0.87
C SER A 181 0.83 -4.02 0.09
N VAL A 182 0.83 -5.19 0.74
CA VAL A 182 0.49 -6.49 0.16
C VAL A 182 -0.96 -6.85 0.48
N GLY A 183 -1.73 -7.20 -0.55
CA GLY A 183 -3.14 -7.57 -0.44
C GLY A 183 -3.36 -9.09 -0.30
N VAL A 184 -4.62 -9.48 -0.23
CA VAL A 184 -5.04 -10.91 -0.19
C VAL A 184 -5.39 -11.47 -1.57
N GLN A 185 -5.60 -10.59 -2.54
CA GLN A 185 -5.98 -10.97 -3.90
C GLN A 185 -4.75 -11.31 -4.74
N HIS A 186 -4.89 -12.31 -5.62
CA HIS A 186 -3.81 -12.76 -6.50
C HIS A 186 -4.05 -12.27 -7.93
N CYS A 187 -2.98 -11.89 -8.62
CA CYS A 187 -3.05 -11.64 -10.06
C CYS A 187 -3.34 -12.94 -10.84
N GLN A 188 -3.72 -12.82 -12.12
CA GLN A 188 -4.11 -13.97 -12.94
C GLN A 188 -3.04 -15.07 -12.98
N ASP A 189 -1.76 -14.69 -13.11
CA ASP A 189 -0.65 -15.64 -13.12
C ASP A 189 -0.49 -16.37 -11.79
N CYS A 190 -0.62 -15.63 -10.68
CA CYS A 190 -0.56 -16.22 -9.35
C CYS A 190 -1.79 -17.11 -9.08
N MET A 191 -2.97 -16.75 -9.56
CA MET A 191 -4.13 -17.63 -9.49
C MET A 191 -3.91 -18.93 -10.29
N ALA A 192 -3.30 -18.84 -11.48
CA ALA A 192 -2.95 -20.02 -12.28
C ALA A 192 -1.93 -20.91 -11.56
N LEU A 193 -0.88 -20.32 -10.97
CA LEU A 193 0.11 -21.03 -10.16
C LEU A 193 -0.52 -21.70 -8.94
N GLN A 194 -1.42 -21.01 -8.24
CA GLN A 194 -2.12 -21.57 -7.09
C GLN A 194 -2.97 -22.78 -7.48
N ARG A 195 -3.70 -22.71 -8.59
CA ARG A 195 -4.46 -23.85 -9.12
C ARG A 195 -3.53 -25.02 -9.49
N ALA A 196 -2.40 -24.74 -10.14
CA ALA A 196 -1.41 -25.76 -10.49
C ALA A 196 -0.80 -26.44 -9.25
N LEU A 197 -0.52 -25.67 -8.19
CA LEU A 197 -0.02 -26.17 -6.91
C LEU A 197 -1.04 -27.08 -6.22
N VAL A 198 -2.30 -26.65 -6.12
CA VAL A 198 -3.39 -27.48 -5.56
C VAL A 198 -3.53 -28.79 -6.34
N ALA A 199 -3.52 -28.72 -7.67
CA ALA A 199 -3.61 -29.91 -8.52
C ALA A 199 -2.39 -30.85 -8.33
N ARG A 200 -1.19 -30.30 -8.13
CA ARG A 200 0.01 -31.08 -7.81
C ARG A 200 -0.12 -31.79 -6.48
N LEU A 201 -0.51 -31.08 -5.41
CA LEU A 201 -0.68 -31.66 -4.08
C LEU A 201 -1.73 -32.80 -4.08
N ALA A 202 -2.81 -32.63 -4.83
CA ALA A 202 -3.82 -33.69 -4.99
C ALA A 202 -3.24 -34.94 -5.69
N ARG A 203 -2.45 -34.77 -6.76
CA ARG A 203 -1.76 -35.88 -7.44
C ARG A 203 -0.74 -36.56 -6.54
N ASP A 204 0.03 -35.80 -5.78
CA ASP A 204 1.04 -36.33 -4.86
C ASP A 204 0.38 -37.14 -3.74
N ALA A 205 -0.76 -36.65 -3.20
CA ALA A 205 -1.56 -37.38 -2.22
C ALA A 205 -2.16 -38.68 -2.80
N GLN A 206 -2.65 -38.66 -4.03
CA GLN A 206 -3.16 -39.86 -4.70
C GLN A 206 -2.06 -40.88 -4.95
N ARG A 207 -0.87 -40.42 -5.36
CA ARG A 207 0.31 -41.28 -5.53
C ARG A 207 0.73 -41.92 -4.22
N GLY A 208 0.73 -41.16 -3.11
CA GLY A 208 0.99 -41.70 -1.78
C GLY A 208 0.07 -42.87 -1.43
N LYS A 209 -1.25 -42.71 -1.62
CA LYS A 209 -2.24 -43.78 -1.40
C LYS A 209 -2.01 -45.00 -2.30
N GLN A 210 -1.62 -44.79 -3.56
CA GLN A 210 -1.29 -45.90 -4.47
C GLN A 210 -0.02 -46.64 -4.03
N THR A 211 1.01 -45.91 -3.59
CA THR A 211 2.24 -46.50 -3.06
C THR A 211 1.95 -47.31 -1.79
N GLU A 212 1.15 -46.79 -0.86
CA GLU A 212 0.73 -47.51 0.35
C GLU A 212 -0.01 -48.81 0.01
N ARG A 213 -0.94 -48.76 -0.94
CA ARG A 213 -1.66 -49.95 -1.41
C ARG A 213 -0.71 -50.98 -2.04
N TYR A 214 0.20 -50.55 -2.91
CA TYR A 214 1.17 -51.43 -3.55
C TYR A 214 2.08 -52.10 -2.51
N VAL A 215 2.58 -51.34 -1.52
CA VAL A 215 3.39 -51.89 -0.41
C VAL A 215 2.59 -52.94 0.38
N ALA A 216 1.32 -52.67 0.69
CA ALA A 216 0.45 -53.64 1.38
C ALA A 216 0.24 -54.92 0.56
N GLU A 217 -0.01 -54.80 -0.75
CA GLU A 217 -0.15 -55.94 -1.66
C GLU A 217 1.14 -56.77 -1.74
N VAL A 218 2.30 -56.12 -1.86
CA VAL A 218 3.61 -56.82 -1.86
C VAL A 218 3.86 -57.57 -0.55
N LEU A 219 3.56 -56.97 0.60
CA LEU A 219 3.69 -57.63 1.91
C LEU A 219 2.75 -58.83 2.02
N GLN A 220 1.51 -58.71 1.53
CA GLN A 220 0.56 -59.83 1.52
C GLN A 220 1.04 -60.99 0.65
N VAL A 221 1.55 -60.70 -0.56
CA VAL A 221 2.12 -61.71 -1.46
C VAL A 221 3.31 -62.40 -0.80
N LYS A 222 4.19 -61.64 -0.15
CA LYS A 222 5.34 -62.19 0.60
C LYS A 222 4.88 -63.16 1.70
N HIS A 223 3.95 -62.74 2.56
CA HIS A 223 3.41 -63.61 3.61
C HIS A 223 2.76 -64.88 3.06
N THR A 224 2.05 -64.75 1.94
CA THR A 224 1.41 -65.89 1.26
C THR A 224 2.46 -66.89 0.77
N TRP A 225 3.54 -66.40 0.14
CA TRP A 225 4.64 -67.25 -0.30
C TRP A 225 5.37 -67.94 0.86
N GLU A 226 5.64 -67.22 1.95
CA GLU A 226 6.23 -67.78 3.16
C GLU A 226 5.38 -68.91 3.74
N ALA A 227 4.04 -68.74 3.79
CA ALA A 227 3.11 -69.77 4.22
C ALA A 227 3.10 -70.99 3.29
N ILE A 228 3.13 -70.79 1.97
CA ILE A 228 3.22 -71.89 0.99
C ILE A 228 4.51 -72.68 1.19
N LEU A 229 5.66 -72.02 1.33
CA LEU A 229 6.95 -72.68 1.50
C LEU A 229 7.03 -73.48 2.81
N LEU A 230 6.44 -72.96 3.89
CA LEU A 230 6.33 -73.68 5.16
C LEU A 230 5.45 -74.93 5.02
N THR A 231 4.32 -74.81 4.33
CA THR A 231 3.36 -75.92 4.15
C THR A 231 3.91 -77.01 3.23
N ALA A 232 4.66 -76.63 2.19
CA ALA A 232 5.29 -77.56 1.23
C ALA A 232 6.50 -78.32 1.82
N GLY A 233 6.85 -78.12 3.09
CA GLY A 233 7.95 -78.84 3.76
C GLY A 233 9.34 -78.45 3.25
N TRP A 234 9.49 -77.30 2.58
CA TRP A 234 10.75 -76.88 1.98
C TRP A 234 11.72 -76.37 3.06
N LYS A 235 12.50 -77.28 3.66
CA LYS A 235 13.65 -76.92 4.50
C LYS A 235 14.78 -76.45 3.60
N ARG A 236 15.12 -75.16 3.63
CA ARG A 236 16.38 -74.63 3.08
C ARG A 236 17.54 -75.49 3.62
N LYS A 237 18.17 -76.30 2.77
CA LYS A 237 19.49 -76.85 3.07
C LYS A 237 20.47 -75.69 3.00
N LEU A 238 21.07 -75.36 4.15
CA LEU A 238 22.26 -74.50 4.26
C LEU A 238 23.41 -75.11 3.46
#